data_AF-A0A932D4S7-F1
#
_entry.id   AF-A0A932D4S7-F1
#
_cell.length_a   1.000
_cell.length_b   1.000
_cell.length_c   1.000
_cell.angle_alpha   90.00
_cell.angle_beta   90.00
_cell.angle_gamma   90.00
#
_symmetry.space_group_name_H-M   'P 1'
#
loop_
_entity.id
_entity.type
_entity.pdbx_description
1 polymer ?
#
loop_
_entity_poly.entity_id
_entity_poly.type
_entity_poly.pdbx_seq_one_letter_code
_entity_poly.pdbx_strand_id
1 'polypeptide(L)'
;MLPHDDIPPQSWTGPGTFHTTHWSVVLATREGGDVRAARALETLCRAYWYPLYAYLRREGWSEPDAQDLPQGFFAHLFEHHTLDRAAREKGRFRSFLLASLKYYIASQRARDQRQKRGGGQTLLSLDAMSGQERYHSEPRDERTPDQLFERRWAMKLLDRTLARLAREYGEGDRTGLFAALQPFLAVKGGGESCAALAARFGRSEETITKPVQRMRRRYQELFRNCRKAGVKGVKIDFFNSESKTIIDAYEDLARRAAKYQLMINFHGANKPTGEARTWPNEITREGIREQEYVLWGSLPLTHYGALPFTRMAAGHADFLPGYVQPRFLKNTTTIFQMACVLVFSSPFLCWPDNPEAYLNSPLLQFVRTVPVTWDETRILPGSAIGDTVIMARRKKAEWYVAVLNCRSEARTLELDLSALNLAGKELTLYRDGPTSASCQIESGVKPPSDGRLSIALQPGGGFIAHARSPQTFPGWK
;
A
#
# COMPACT_ATOMS: atom_id res chain seq x y z
N MET A 1 60.54 24.56 30.24
CA MET A 1 59.46 23.58 30.46
C MET A 1 58.21 24.23 29.89
N LEU A 2 57.65 23.60 28.86
CA LEU A 2 56.98 24.25 27.73
C LEU A 2 55.56 24.78 28.05
N PRO A 3 55.07 25.75 27.26
CA PRO A 3 53.90 26.57 27.54
C PRO A 3 52.62 26.12 26.79
N HIS A 4 51.51 26.66 27.27
CA HIS A 4 50.26 26.85 26.55
C HIS A 4 50.49 27.72 25.30
N ASP A 5 49.93 27.33 24.14
CA ASP A 5 49.42 28.24 23.10
C ASP A 5 48.53 27.51 22.07
N ASP A 6 47.66 28.32 21.46
CA ASP A 6 46.46 28.12 20.62
C ASP A 6 46.49 27.17 19.40
N ILE A 7 45.35 26.50 19.14
CA ILE A 7 44.88 26.09 17.77
C ILE A 7 43.32 26.25 17.67
N PRO A 8 42.78 26.90 16.61
CA PRO A 8 41.40 27.42 16.49
C PRO A 8 40.33 26.39 16.00
N PRO A 9 39.02 26.73 15.98
CA PRO A 9 37.96 25.79 15.61
C PRO A 9 38.01 25.44 14.11
N GLN A 10 38.29 24.17 13.79
CA GLN A 10 38.19 23.69 12.40
C GLN A 10 36.73 23.69 11.95
N SER A 11 36.45 24.57 11.00
CA SER A 11 35.28 24.58 10.13
C SER A 11 35.18 23.27 9.33
N TRP A 12 34.15 22.47 9.60
CA TRP A 12 33.78 21.35 8.74
C TRP A 12 33.03 21.84 7.51
N THR A 13 33.75 22.31 6.50
CA THR A 13 33.26 22.45 5.13
C THR A 13 33.56 21.19 4.34
N GLY A 14 32.56 20.34 4.15
CA GLY A 14 32.63 19.17 3.26
C GLY A 14 31.22 18.72 2.83
N PRO A 15 31.02 18.32 1.56
CA PRO A 15 29.70 18.00 1.03
C PRO A 15 29.11 16.75 1.70
N GLY A 16 27.85 16.86 2.14
CA GLY A 16 27.15 15.85 2.91
C GLY A 16 27.01 14.51 2.18
N THR A 17 27.79 13.53 2.62
CA THR A 17 27.57 12.11 2.34
C THR A 17 26.87 11.45 3.52
N PHE A 18 25.54 11.37 3.46
CA PHE A 18 24.71 10.60 4.39
C PHE A 18 24.72 9.11 3.98
N HIS A 19 25.14 8.21 4.89
CA HIS A 19 25.19 6.78 4.62
C HIS A 19 23.88 6.10 5.03
N THR A 20 23.27 5.38 4.09
CA THR A 20 22.05 4.53 4.19
C THR A 20 22.26 3.26 5.02
N THR A 21 23.13 3.32 6.00
CA THR A 21 23.54 2.21 6.85
C THR A 21 23.83 2.83 8.20
N HIS A 22 23.23 2.30 9.27
CA HIS A 22 23.53 2.72 10.63
C HIS A 22 24.94 2.25 11.03
N TRP A 23 25.97 2.74 10.35
CA TRP A 23 27.36 2.47 10.66
C TRP A 23 27.69 2.91 12.09
N SER A 24 27.02 3.93 12.62
CA SER A 24 27.12 4.30 14.03
C SER A 24 26.68 3.18 14.98
N VAL A 25 25.68 2.37 14.60
CA VAL A 25 25.24 1.18 15.38
C VAL A 25 26.23 0.03 15.20
N VAL A 26 26.74 -0.17 13.97
CA VAL A 26 27.76 -1.20 13.66
C VAL A 26 29.13 -0.89 14.29
N LEU A 27 29.48 0.38 14.45
CA LEU A 27 30.70 0.83 15.11
C LEU A 27 30.53 0.77 16.63
N ALA A 28 29.35 1.13 17.15
CA ALA A 28 29.02 0.98 18.57
C ALA A 28 28.98 -0.48 19.04
N THR A 29 28.83 -1.46 18.14
CA THR A 29 28.98 -2.89 18.48
C THR A 29 30.44 -3.33 18.64
N ARG A 30 31.43 -2.48 18.29
CA ARG A 30 32.88 -2.79 18.39
C ARG A 30 33.54 -2.23 19.64
N GLU A 31 32.92 -1.23 20.27
CA GLU A 31 33.37 -0.66 21.53
C GLU A 31 32.98 -1.64 22.64
N GLY A 32 33.85 -2.62 22.91
CA GLY A 32 33.60 -3.73 23.82
C GLY A 32 33.29 -3.27 25.25
N GLY A 33 32.37 -4.01 25.91
CA GLY A 33 32.24 -4.01 27.37
C GLY A 33 31.12 -3.18 28.00
N ASP A 34 30.20 -2.59 27.23
CA ASP A 34 29.18 -1.71 27.81
C ASP A 34 27.74 -2.00 27.33
N VAL A 35 26.74 -1.65 28.16
CA VAL A 35 25.28 -1.82 27.92
C VAL A 35 24.86 -1.24 26.57
N ARG A 36 25.60 -0.25 26.07
CA ARG A 36 25.41 0.40 24.76
C ARG A 36 25.72 -0.54 23.58
N ALA A 37 26.74 -1.38 23.67
CA ALA A 37 27.09 -2.35 22.64
C ALA A 37 26.03 -3.46 22.53
N ALA A 38 25.54 -3.96 23.66
CA ALA A 38 24.47 -4.96 23.71
C ALA A 38 23.15 -4.45 23.10
N ARG A 39 22.76 -3.19 23.37
CA ARG A 39 21.57 -2.56 22.76
C ARG A 39 21.74 -2.30 21.26
N ALA A 40 22.93 -1.91 20.83
CA ALA A 40 23.26 -1.75 19.42
C ALA A 40 23.17 -3.09 18.68
N LEU A 41 23.59 -4.17 19.33
CA LEU A 41 23.53 -5.55 18.84
C LEU A 41 22.10 -6.05 18.67
N GLU A 42 21.28 -5.90 19.70
CA GLU A 42 19.87 -6.29 19.67
C GLU A 42 19.12 -5.54 18.54
N THR A 43 19.43 -4.26 18.38
CA THR A 43 18.88 -3.44 17.29
C THR A 43 19.26 -3.97 15.91
N LEU A 44 20.49 -4.49 15.77
CA LEU A 44 20.99 -5.08 14.53
C LEU A 44 20.31 -6.43 14.24
N CYS A 45 20.25 -7.32 15.22
CA CYS A 45 19.55 -8.61 15.10
C CYS A 45 18.08 -8.41 14.70
N ARG A 46 17.34 -7.56 15.42
CA ARG A 46 15.93 -7.28 15.12
C ARG A 46 15.72 -6.64 13.74
N ALA A 47 16.67 -5.80 13.29
CA ALA A 47 16.60 -5.14 12.00
C ALA A 47 16.81 -6.10 10.82
N TYR A 48 17.68 -7.10 10.97
CA TYR A 48 18.13 -7.95 9.87
C TYR A 48 17.63 -9.38 9.92
N TRP A 49 17.05 -9.85 11.04
CA TRP A 49 16.55 -11.21 11.17
C TRP A 49 15.51 -11.58 10.09
N TYR A 50 14.42 -10.81 9.96
CA TYR A 50 13.37 -11.12 8.99
C TYR A 50 13.85 -11.03 7.52
N PRO A 51 14.63 -10.00 7.12
CA PRO A 51 15.24 -9.98 5.79
C PRO A 51 16.11 -11.21 5.47
N LEU A 52 16.87 -11.74 6.43
CA LEU A 52 17.69 -12.94 6.25
C LEU A 52 16.82 -14.22 6.23
N TYR A 53 15.84 -14.34 7.13
CA TYR A 53 14.83 -15.41 7.13
C TYR A 53 14.14 -15.53 5.77
N ALA A 54 13.65 -14.41 5.23
CA ALA A 54 12.93 -14.41 3.98
C ALA A 54 13.83 -14.57 2.73
N TYR A 55 15.13 -14.30 2.85
CA TYR A 55 16.14 -14.68 1.85
C TYR A 55 16.31 -16.21 1.83
N LEU A 56 16.51 -16.83 3.01
CA LEU A 56 16.66 -18.28 3.14
C LEU A 56 15.45 -19.06 2.63
N ARG A 57 14.22 -18.62 2.95
CA ARG A 57 12.99 -19.24 2.43
C ARG A 57 12.88 -19.22 0.91
N ARG A 58 13.46 -18.20 0.26
CA ARG A 58 13.50 -18.10 -1.21
C ARG A 58 14.62 -18.90 -1.85
N GLU A 59 15.72 -19.13 -1.12
CA GLU A 59 16.82 -20.00 -1.54
C GLU A 59 16.50 -21.50 -1.34
N GLY A 60 15.26 -21.83 -0.96
CA GLY A 60 14.76 -23.20 -0.84
C GLY A 60 14.96 -23.85 0.53
N TRP A 61 15.34 -23.08 1.56
CA TRP A 61 15.49 -23.61 2.92
C TRP A 61 14.14 -23.92 3.57
N SER A 62 14.13 -24.99 4.37
CA SER A 62 12.96 -25.39 5.15
C SER A 62 12.59 -24.31 6.18
N GLU A 63 11.36 -24.32 6.67
CA GLU A 63 10.92 -23.36 7.68
C GLU A 63 11.76 -23.42 8.97
N PRO A 64 12.02 -24.60 9.57
CA PRO A 64 12.85 -24.69 10.76
C PRO A 64 14.27 -24.17 10.51
N ASP A 65 14.89 -24.54 9.38
CA ASP A 65 16.26 -24.10 9.06
C ASP A 65 16.33 -22.60 8.82
N ALA A 66 15.33 -22.03 8.14
CA ALA A 66 15.29 -20.59 7.86
C ALA A 66 15.06 -19.77 9.13
N GLN A 67 14.41 -20.34 10.16
CA GLN A 67 14.33 -19.73 11.49
C GLN A 67 15.68 -19.81 12.20
N ASP A 68 16.31 -20.98 12.23
CA ASP A 68 17.52 -21.29 13.01
C ASP A 68 18.81 -20.65 12.46
N LEU A 69 19.02 -20.74 11.15
CA LEU A 69 20.26 -20.28 10.50
C LEU A 69 20.58 -18.80 10.73
N PRO A 70 19.62 -17.84 10.69
CA PRO A 70 19.90 -16.47 11.07
C PRO A 70 20.36 -16.32 12.51
N GLN A 71 19.83 -17.09 13.47
CA GLN A 71 20.25 -17.02 14.87
C GLN A 71 21.67 -17.54 15.05
N GLY A 72 21.97 -18.72 14.49
CA GLY A 72 23.32 -19.27 14.48
C GLY A 72 24.32 -18.37 13.73
N PHE A 73 23.89 -17.75 12.63
CA PHE A 73 24.69 -16.78 11.90
C PHE A 73 25.04 -15.56 12.75
N PHE A 74 24.07 -14.98 13.46
CA PHE A 74 24.34 -13.86 14.35
C PHE A 74 25.29 -14.26 15.49
N ALA A 75 25.08 -15.43 16.12
CA ALA A 75 25.98 -15.94 17.14
C ALA A 75 27.43 -16.10 16.61
N HIS A 76 27.60 -16.69 15.44
CA HIS A 76 28.92 -16.87 14.78
C HIS A 76 29.56 -15.52 14.41
N LEU A 77 28.77 -14.57 13.94
CA LEU A 77 29.22 -13.21 13.63
C LEU A 77 29.82 -12.53 14.86
N PHE A 78 29.27 -12.81 16.05
CA PHE A 78 29.73 -12.27 17.34
C PHE A 78 30.93 -13.02 17.89
N GLU A 79 30.87 -14.35 17.95
CA GLU A 79 31.93 -15.20 18.51
C GLU A 79 33.27 -14.98 17.79
N HIS A 80 33.24 -14.77 16.47
CA HIS A 80 34.46 -14.56 15.69
C HIS A 80 34.79 -13.10 15.39
N HIS A 81 34.12 -12.14 16.06
CA HIS A 81 34.34 -10.71 15.85
C HIS A 81 34.30 -10.31 14.36
N THR A 82 33.45 -11.00 13.57
CA THR A 82 33.41 -10.84 12.12
C THR A 82 32.98 -9.42 11.74
N LEU A 83 32.20 -8.78 12.60
CA LEU A 83 31.80 -7.38 12.50
C LEU A 83 32.98 -6.40 12.42
N ASP A 84 34.15 -6.73 12.98
CA ASP A 84 35.33 -5.85 12.96
C ASP A 84 35.92 -5.71 11.55
N ARG A 85 35.68 -6.71 10.70
CA ARG A 85 36.12 -6.72 9.29
C ARG A 85 35.22 -5.90 8.37
N ALA A 86 34.05 -5.45 8.84
CA ALA A 86 33.12 -4.67 8.04
C ALA A 86 33.62 -3.22 7.89
N ALA A 87 34.18 -2.85 6.75
CA ALA A 87 34.70 -1.49 6.57
C ALA A 87 33.74 -0.63 5.73
N ARG A 88 33.54 0.65 6.12
CA ARG A 88 32.62 1.56 5.42
C ARG A 88 33.08 1.84 3.99
N GLU A 89 34.40 1.81 3.78
CA GLU A 89 35.11 1.92 2.51
C GLU A 89 34.99 0.66 1.64
N LYS A 90 34.65 -0.50 2.20
CA LYS A 90 34.51 -1.78 1.47
C LYS A 90 33.09 -2.04 0.92
N GLY A 91 32.14 -1.12 1.15
CA GLY A 91 30.80 -1.18 0.59
C GLY A 91 29.67 -1.02 1.62
N ARG A 92 28.45 -1.41 1.25
CA ARG A 92 27.27 -1.29 2.14
C ARG A 92 27.28 -2.45 3.15
N PHE A 93 27.04 -2.17 4.44
CA PHE A 93 27.05 -3.19 5.49
C PHE A 93 26.08 -4.35 5.24
N ARG A 94 24.96 -4.10 4.56
CA ARG A 94 24.02 -5.16 4.15
C ARG A 94 24.60 -6.12 3.11
N SER A 95 25.43 -5.64 2.19
CA SER A 95 26.14 -6.47 1.22
C SER A 95 27.18 -7.33 1.93
N PHE A 96 27.85 -6.74 2.94
CA PHE A 96 28.71 -7.49 3.86
C PHE A 96 27.92 -8.56 4.61
N LEU A 97 26.78 -8.22 5.23
CA LEU A 97 25.97 -9.16 6.01
C LEU A 97 25.45 -10.32 5.17
N LEU A 98 24.97 -10.05 3.94
CA LEU A 98 24.50 -11.09 3.03
C LEU A 98 25.64 -11.96 2.50
N ALA A 99 26.79 -11.36 2.18
CA ALA A 99 27.98 -12.13 1.81
C ALA A 99 28.45 -13.01 2.97
N SER A 100 28.53 -12.46 4.18
CA SER A 100 28.88 -13.19 5.41
C SER A 100 27.89 -14.31 5.70
N LEU A 101 26.57 -14.11 5.48
CA LEU A 101 25.58 -15.17 5.62
C LEU A 101 25.80 -16.28 4.59
N LYS A 102 26.06 -15.94 3.32
CA LYS A 102 26.39 -16.92 2.27
C LYS A 102 27.63 -17.74 2.62
N TYR A 103 28.67 -17.07 3.14
CA TYR A 103 29.89 -17.74 3.62
C TYR A 103 29.62 -18.64 4.83
N TYR A 104 28.83 -18.16 5.79
CA TYR A 104 28.44 -18.92 6.97
C TYR A 104 27.68 -20.19 6.60
N ILE A 105 26.68 -20.07 5.72
CA ILE A 105 25.90 -21.20 5.20
C ILE A 105 26.79 -22.21 4.47
N ALA A 106 27.71 -21.73 3.62
CA ALA A 106 28.66 -22.59 2.93
C ALA A 106 29.59 -23.32 3.92
N SER A 107 30.01 -22.65 5.00
CA SER A 107 30.80 -23.25 6.07
C SER A 107 30.02 -24.26 6.92
N GLN A 108 28.72 -24.04 7.16
CA GLN A 108 27.88 -24.99 7.90
C GLN A 108 27.60 -26.25 7.09
N ARG A 109 27.31 -26.11 5.79
CA ARG A 109 27.18 -27.27 4.87
C ARG A 109 28.43 -28.14 4.81
N ALA A 110 29.63 -27.54 4.93
CA ALA A 110 30.91 -28.25 4.99
C ALA A 110 31.21 -28.89 6.36
N ARG A 111 30.50 -28.48 7.43
CA ARG A 111 30.55 -29.06 8.78
C ARG A 111 29.53 -30.18 8.96
N ASP A 112 28.32 -30.02 8.45
CA ASP A 112 27.25 -31.05 8.48
C ASP A 112 27.62 -32.31 7.69
N GLN A 113 28.46 -32.19 6.66
CA GLN A 113 29.02 -33.33 5.92
C GLN A 113 30.15 -34.07 6.65
N ARG A 114 30.56 -33.63 7.86
CA ARG A 114 31.49 -34.34 8.76
C ARG A 114 30.76 -34.73 10.07
N GLN A 115 30.30 -35.98 10.17
CA GLN A 115 29.70 -36.59 11.39
C GLN A 115 30.57 -36.36 12.66
N LYS A 116 30.12 -36.26 13.94
CA LYS A 116 28.85 -36.59 14.66
C LYS A 116 28.90 -36.09 16.15
N ARG A 117 27.71 -36.04 16.81
CA ARG A 117 27.33 -36.20 18.26
C ARG A 117 27.40 -35.02 19.27
N GLY A 118 26.22 -34.71 19.84
CA GLY A 118 26.03 -34.30 21.25
C GLY A 118 25.89 -32.79 21.51
N GLY A 119 24.74 -32.37 22.04
CA GLY A 119 24.58 -31.00 22.56
C GLY A 119 23.12 -30.56 22.69
N GLY A 120 22.36 -31.20 23.57
CA GLY A 120 21.02 -30.75 23.91
C GLY A 120 21.07 -29.43 24.69
N GLN A 121 20.39 -28.40 24.17
CA GLN A 121 19.87 -27.29 24.96
C GLN A 121 18.47 -26.92 24.46
N THR A 122 17.55 -26.81 25.40
CA THR A 122 16.18 -26.34 25.17
C THR A 122 16.21 -24.83 25.02
N LEU A 123 15.75 -24.32 23.87
CA LEU A 123 15.69 -22.89 23.61
C LEU A 123 14.37 -22.29 24.14
N LEU A 124 14.47 -21.18 24.85
CA LEU A 124 13.33 -20.36 25.25
C LEU A 124 12.80 -19.57 24.04
N SER A 125 11.53 -19.80 23.70
CA SER A 125 10.77 -19.06 22.69
C SER A 125 10.52 -17.63 23.15
N LEU A 126 10.90 -16.65 22.33
CA LEU A 126 10.48 -15.25 22.49
C LEU A 126 9.45 -14.95 21.40
N ASP A 127 8.20 -14.80 21.84
CA ASP A 127 7.06 -14.48 20.98
C ASP A 127 7.26 -13.18 20.19
N ALA A 128 7.11 -13.32 18.87
CA ALA A 128 6.65 -12.30 17.94
C ALA A 128 5.96 -13.05 16.78
N MET A 129 4.81 -12.54 16.32
CA MET A 129 4.02 -13.07 15.19
C MET A 129 4.86 -13.85 14.16
N SER A 130 4.47 -15.10 13.89
CA SER A 130 5.31 -16.05 13.16
C SER A 130 5.76 -15.44 11.82
N GLY A 131 7.06 -15.42 11.54
CA GLY A 131 7.61 -14.95 10.26
C GLY A 131 6.97 -15.64 9.04
N GLN A 132 6.37 -16.82 9.28
CA GLN A 132 5.58 -17.65 8.40
C GLN A 132 4.27 -17.00 7.94
N GLU A 133 3.44 -16.49 8.86
CA GLU A 133 2.19 -15.77 8.53
C GLU A 133 2.46 -14.56 7.63
N ARG A 134 3.55 -13.85 7.93
CA ARG A 134 3.99 -12.69 7.15
C ARG A 134 4.54 -13.09 5.78
N TYR A 135 5.23 -14.23 5.67
CA TYR A 135 5.77 -14.74 4.41
C TYR A 135 4.66 -15.24 3.47
N HIS A 136 3.67 -15.96 3.99
CA HIS A 136 2.53 -16.47 3.21
C HIS A 136 1.60 -15.37 2.72
N SER A 137 1.53 -14.24 3.43
CA SER A 137 0.72 -13.08 3.04
C SER A 137 1.36 -12.20 1.94
N GLU A 138 2.61 -12.48 1.54
CA GLU A 138 3.32 -11.68 0.55
C GLU A 138 3.07 -12.19 -0.89
N PRO A 139 2.69 -11.32 -1.84
CA PRO A 139 2.49 -11.71 -3.23
C PRO A 139 3.81 -12.20 -3.86
N ARG A 140 3.72 -13.16 -4.79
CA ARG A 140 4.86 -13.61 -5.61
C ARG A 140 5.46 -12.40 -6.35
N ASP A 141 6.78 -12.28 -6.28
CA ASP A 141 7.50 -11.10 -6.75
C ASP A 141 8.73 -11.53 -7.56
N GLU A 142 8.76 -11.12 -8.83
CA GLU A 142 9.75 -11.50 -9.85
C GLU A 142 11.12 -10.82 -9.68
N ARG A 143 11.24 -9.89 -8.72
CA ARG A 143 12.49 -9.19 -8.46
C ARG A 143 13.51 -10.10 -7.78
N THR A 144 14.79 -9.78 -8.00
CA THR A 144 15.89 -10.53 -7.41
C THR A 144 15.82 -10.46 -5.87
N PRO A 145 16.31 -11.49 -5.16
CA PRO A 145 16.37 -11.50 -3.69
C PRO A 145 16.99 -10.22 -3.10
N ASP A 146 18.01 -9.67 -3.76
CA ASP A 146 18.67 -8.44 -3.37
C ASP A 146 17.74 -7.21 -3.48
N GLN A 147 16.99 -7.06 -4.58
CA GLN A 147 16.03 -5.96 -4.75
C GLN A 147 14.87 -6.03 -3.75
N LEU A 148 14.49 -7.23 -3.32
CA LEU A 148 13.46 -7.42 -2.31
C LEU A 148 13.96 -7.15 -0.90
N PHE A 149 15.22 -7.50 -0.63
CA PHE A 149 15.90 -7.08 0.58
C PHE A 149 15.95 -5.55 0.68
N GLU A 150 16.27 -4.84 -0.41
CA GLU A 150 16.25 -3.38 -0.48
C GLU A 150 14.87 -2.77 -0.22
N ARG A 151 13.82 -3.32 -0.86
CA ARG A 151 12.44 -2.88 -0.65
C ARG A 151 12.00 -3.08 0.79
N ARG A 152 12.23 -4.27 1.36
CA ARG A 152 11.86 -4.60 2.75
C ARG A 152 12.64 -3.74 3.75
N TRP A 153 13.91 -3.43 3.48
CA TRP A 153 14.70 -2.49 4.25
C TRP A 153 14.11 -1.08 4.24
N ALA A 154 13.71 -0.57 3.07
CA ALA A 154 13.10 0.74 2.95
C ALA A 154 11.73 0.82 3.65
N MET A 155 10.93 -0.24 3.59
CA MET A 155 9.68 -0.34 4.36
C MET A 155 9.95 -0.35 5.87
N LYS A 156 10.97 -1.07 6.34
CA LYS A 156 11.38 -1.02 7.76
C LYS A 156 11.95 0.32 8.20
N LEU A 157 12.58 1.07 7.28
CA LEU A 157 13.05 2.43 7.54
C LEU A 157 11.87 3.41 7.61
N LEU A 158 10.87 3.22 6.75
CA LEU A 158 9.60 3.94 6.77
C LEU A 158 8.86 3.68 8.09
N ASP A 159 8.66 2.40 8.46
CA ASP A 159 8.07 1.98 9.74
C ASP A 159 8.82 2.59 10.93
N ARG A 160 10.16 2.56 10.93
CA ARG A 160 10.97 3.15 12.01
C ARG A 160 10.88 4.67 12.04
N THR A 161 10.78 5.33 10.88
CA THR A 161 10.62 6.78 10.81
C THR A 161 9.26 7.20 11.37
N LEU A 162 8.20 6.46 11.02
CA LEU A 162 6.84 6.68 11.52
C LEU A 162 6.69 6.32 13.01
N ALA A 163 7.23 5.17 13.45
CA ALA A 163 7.21 4.75 14.85
C ALA A 163 8.11 5.62 15.76
N ARG A 164 9.19 6.19 15.22
CA ARG A 164 10.01 7.17 15.92
C ARG A 164 9.31 8.52 16.01
N LEU A 165 8.55 8.92 14.99
CA LEU A 165 7.67 10.08 15.05
C LEU A 165 6.62 9.87 16.16
N ALA A 166 5.94 8.73 16.16
CA ALA A 166 4.92 8.40 17.18
C ALA A 166 5.49 8.42 18.61
N ARG A 167 6.69 7.88 18.83
CA ARG A 167 7.34 7.89 20.16
C ARG A 167 7.88 9.25 20.59
N GLU A 168 8.46 10.04 19.67
CA GLU A 168 8.97 11.38 19.99
C GLU A 168 7.86 12.36 20.41
N TYR A 169 6.61 12.10 20.00
CA TYR A 169 5.44 12.91 20.34
C TYR A 169 4.47 12.24 21.32
N GLY A 170 4.65 10.96 21.65
CA GLY A 170 3.80 10.19 22.58
C GLY A 170 4.21 10.28 24.06
N GLU A 171 5.40 10.82 24.38
CA GLU A 171 5.85 11.02 25.76
C GLU A 171 5.58 12.47 26.24
N GLY A 172 4.59 12.62 27.12
CA GLY A 172 4.24 13.86 27.82
C GLY A 172 3.23 14.77 27.10
N ASP A 173 3.11 16.03 27.55
CA ASP A 173 2.22 17.12 27.06
C ASP A 173 2.54 17.59 25.61
N ARG A 174 3.06 16.70 24.77
CA ARG A 174 3.54 16.95 23.40
C ARG A 174 2.58 16.47 22.32
N THR A 175 1.56 15.69 22.69
CA THR A 175 0.49 15.25 21.78
C THR A 175 -0.32 16.45 21.25
N GLY A 176 -0.65 17.41 22.12
CA GLY A 176 -1.34 18.65 21.74
C GLY A 176 -0.47 19.55 20.85
N LEU A 177 0.84 19.57 21.08
CA LEU A 177 1.81 20.26 20.23
C LEU A 177 1.95 19.59 18.87
N PHE A 178 1.98 18.25 18.78
CA PHE A 178 2.03 17.53 17.50
C PHE A 178 0.79 17.81 16.64
N ALA A 179 -0.41 17.72 17.23
CA ALA A 179 -1.67 18.06 16.56
C ALA A 179 -1.67 19.51 16.06
N ALA A 180 -1.10 20.44 16.84
CA ALA A 180 -0.95 21.84 16.45
C ALA A 180 0.13 22.08 15.38
N LEU A 181 1.17 21.25 15.34
CA LEU A 181 2.26 21.34 14.37
C LEU A 181 1.93 20.67 13.03
N GLN A 182 0.97 19.73 13.01
CA GLN A 182 0.50 19.02 11.82
C GLN A 182 0.09 19.96 10.66
N PRO A 183 -0.68 21.05 10.91
CA PRO A 183 -0.85 22.20 10.00
C PRO A 183 0.40 22.71 9.28
N PHE A 184 1.51 22.88 10.01
CA PHE A 184 2.74 23.48 9.49
C PHE A 184 3.55 22.54 8.62
N LEU A 185 3.28 21.25 8.71
CA LEU A 185 3.98 20.22 7.93
C LEU A 185 3.80 20.38 6.44
N ALA A 186 2.65 20.94 6.08
CA ALA A 186 2.10 20.80 4.76
C ALA A 186 1.80 22.16 4.13
N VAL A 187 2.30 23.26 4.68
CA VAL A 187 2.27 24.55 3.97
C VAL A 187 3.53 25.33 4.24
N LYS A 188 4.09 25.95 3.20
CA LYS A 188 5.02 27.08 3.38
C LYS A 188 4.18 28.35 3.52
N GLY A 189 3.75 28.68 4.73
CA GLY A 189 3.02 29.93 5.03
C GLY A 189 1.50 29.83 5.23
N GLY A 190 0.94 28.63 5.38
CA GLY A 190 -0.46 28.42 5.80
C GLY A 190 -0.52 27.92 7.23
N GLY A 191 -1.24 28.67 8.08
CA GLY A 191 -1.36 28.46 9.53
C GLY A 191 -1.02 29.72 10.35
N GLU A 192 -1.36 29.70 11.65
CA GLU A 192 -0.85 30.65 12.66
C GLU A 192 0.66 30.88 12.48
N SER A 193 1.22 32.07 12.70
CA SER A 193 2.69 32.21 12.65
C SER A 193 3.35 31.32 13.73
N CYS A 194 4.63 30.96 13.55
CA CYS A 194 5.38 30.26 14.62
C CYS A 194 5.31 31.05 15.94
N ALA A 195 5.26 32.39 15.86
CA ALA A 195 4.97 33.31 16.96
C ALA A 195 3.59 33.09 17.60
N ALA A 196 2.53 32.89 16.82
CA ALA A 196 1.18 32.67 17.35
C ALA A 196 1.03 31.29 18.03
N LEU A 197 1.64 30.22 17.51
CA LEU A 197 1.71 28.94 18.23
C LEU A 197 2.55 29.04 19.50
N ALA A 198 3.67 29.75 19.44
CA ALA A 198 4.49 30.03 20.59
C ALA A 198 3.68 30.71 21.70
N ALA A 199 2.89 31.73 21.35
CA ALA A 199 1.98 32.39 22.28
C ALA A 199 0.91 31.42 22.86
N ARG A 200 0.27 30.62 22.00
CA ARG A 200 -0.79 29.67 22.42
C ARG A 200 -0.31 28.58 23.37
N PHE A 201 0.94 28.16 23.23
CA PHE A 201 1.54 27.13 24.09
C PHE A 201 2.44 27.69 25.19
N GLY A 202 2.50 29.03 25.36
CA GLY A 202 3.37 29.67 26.35
C GLY A 202 4.86 29.37 26.15
N ARG A 203 5.30 29.22 24.89
CA ARG A 203 6.68 28.86 24.50
C ARG A 203 7.33 29.98 23.70
N SER A 204 8.66 29.95 23.56
CA SER A 204 9.35 30.86 22.64
C SER A 204 9.18 30.42 21.18
N GLU A 205 9.15 31.37 20.25
CA GLU A 205 9.05 31.11 18.81
C GLU A 205 10.16 30.20 18.28
N GLU A 206 11.37 30.31 18.83
CA GLU A 206 12.50 29.44 18.47
C GLU A 206 12.26 27.97 18.88
N THR A 207 11.54 27.74 19.99
CA THR A 207 11.16 26.42 20.50
C THR A 207 10.13 25.72 19.60
N ILE A 208 9.38 26.48 18.79
CA ILE A 208 8.39 25.98 17.81
C ILE A 208 9.01 25.86 16.41
N THR A 209 9.80 26.86 16.00
CA THR A 209 10.35 26.97 14.64
C THR A 209 11.32 25.83 14.29
N LYS A 210 12.23 25.47 15.20
CA LYS A 210 13.21 24.39 14.96
C LYS A 210 12.55 23.01 14.77
N PRO A 211 11.57 22.59 15.59
CA PRO A 211 10.77 21.40 15.33
C PRO A 211 10.02 21.42 14.00
N VAL A 212 9.35 22.52 13.65
CA VAL A 212 8.63 22.66 12.36
C VAL A 212 9.58 22.44 11.18
N GLN A 213 10.73 23.12 11.17
CA GLN A 213 11.72 22.99 10.11
C GLN A 213 12.30 21.58 10.03
N ARG A 214 12.56 20.93 11.18
CA ARG A 214 13.07 19.56 11.25
C ARG A 214 12.04 18.57 10.70
N MET A 215 10.76 18.75 11.03
CA MET A 215 9.69 17.85 10.59
C MET A 215 9.42 18.01 9.08
N ARG A 216 9.39 19.24 8.54
CA ARG A 216 9.33 19.51 7.09
C ARG A 216 10.47 18.85 6.32
N ARG A 217 11.70 18.92 6.84
CA ARG A 217 12.87 18.26 6.23
C ARG A 217 12.72 16.75 6.20
N ARG A 218 12.27 16.14 7.31
CA ARG A 218 12.04 14.70 7.42
C ARG A 218 10.93 14.22 6.47
N TYR A 219 9.86 14.99 6.26
CA TYR A 219 8.83 14.67 5.26
C TYR A 219 9.39 14.70 3.83
N GLN A 220 10.22 15.68 3.49
CA GLN A 220 10.89 15.69 2.17
C GLN A 220 11.84 14.50 2.01
N GLU A 221 12.54 14.11 3.07
CA GLU A 221 13.38 12.91 3.09
C GLU A 221 12.54 11.64 2.92
N LEU A 222 11.34 11.59 3.49
CA LEU A 222 10.41 10.47 3.33
C LEU A 222 10.10 10.19 1.86
N PHE A 223 9.55 11.17 1.14
CA PHE A 223 9.23 11.02 -0.28
C PHE A 223 10.47 10.70 -1.12
N ARG A 224 11.61 11.33 -0.83
CA ARG A 224 12.89 11.02 -1.47
C ARG A 224 13.30 9.57 -1.24
N ASN A 225 13.17 9.07 -0.01
CA ASN A 225 13.54 7.71 0.36
C ASN A 225 12.57 6.69 -0.26
N CYS A 226 11.26 6.97 -0.27
CA CYS A 226 10.27 6.17 -1.00
C CYS A 226 10.67 6.02 -2.48
N ARG A 227 10.98 7.13 -3.15
CA ARG A 227 11.41 7.11 -4.55
C ARG A 227 12.72 6.32 -4.74
N LYS A 228 13.72 6.53 -3.88
CA LYS A 228 14.99 5.77 -3.92
C LYS A 228 14.79 4.28 -3.70
N ALA A 229 13.78 3.89 -2.93
CA ALA A 229 13.42 2.50 -2.67
C ALA A 229 12.57 1.87 -3.79
N GLY A 230 12.25 2.62 -4.85
CA GLY A 230 11.42 2.14 -5.95
C GLY A 230 9.91 2.18 -5.69
N VAL A 231 9.47 2.79 -4.59
CA VAL A 231 8.04 3.03 -4.33
C VAL A 231 7.47 3.96 -5.40
N LYS A 232 6.25 3.70 -5.85
CA LYS A 232 5.57 4.44 -6.93
C LYS A 232 4.42 5.32 -6.45
N GLY A 233 3.89 5.05 -5.27
CA GLY A 233 2.90 5.90 -4.64
C GLY A 233 2.79 5.65 -3.15
N VAL A 234 2.09 6.56 -2.47
CA VAL A 234 1.86 6.50 -1.02
C VAL A 234 0.38 6.70 -0.74
N LYS A 235 -0.13 5.97 0.27
CA LYS A 235 -1.44 6.20 0.86
C LYS A 235 -1.22 6.97 2.17
N ILE A 236 -1.82 8.14 2.31
CA ILE A 236 -1.66 9.02 3.48
C ILE A 236 -3.04 9.22 4.09
N ASP A 237 -3.13 9.08 5.40
CA ASP A 237 -4.38 8.98 6.14
C ASP A 237 -4.45 10.01 7.28
N PHE A 238 -5.63 10.15 7.90
CA PHE A 238 -5.95 10.96 9.08
C PHE A 238 -6.06 12.48 8.85
N PHE A 239 -6.92 12.91 7.92
CA PHE A 239 -7.28 14.32 7.71
C PHE A 239 -8.70 14.62 8.19
N ASN A 240 -8.86 14.88 9.48
CA ASN A 240 -10.18 15.04 10.11
C ASN A 240 -10.78 16.48 10.03
N SER A 241 -10.50 17.26 8.98
CA SER A 241 -11.01 18.64 8.87
C SER A 241 -10.97 19.21 7.44
N GLU A 242 -11.95 20.05 7.10
CA GLU A 242 -11.99 20.86 5.86
C GLU A 242 -11.39 22.26 6.04
N SER A 243 -10.66 22.51 7.13
CA SER A 243 -10.03 23.82 7.35
C SER A 243 -9.05 24.17 6.23
N LYS A 244 -8.91 25.47 5.93
CA LYS A 244 -7.93 26.01 4.97
C LYS A 244 -6.53 25.41 5.15
N THR A 245 -6.13 25.24 6.40
CA THR A 245 -4.87 24.62 6.80
C THR A 245 -4.71 23.17 6.29
N ILE A 246 -5.77 22.36 6.37
CA ILE A 246 -5.75 20.99 5.84
C ILE A 246 -5.84 20.98 4.31
N ILE A 247 -6.59 21.91 3.71
CA ILE A 247 -6.61 22.05 2.24
C ILE A 247 -5.22 22.39 1.69
N ASP A 248 -4.55 23.37 2.28
CA ASP A 248 -3.17 23.70 1.91
C ASP A 248 -2.24 22.49 2.12
N ALA A 249 -2.53 21.66 3.14
CA ALA A 249 -1.78 20.47 3.42
C ALA A 249 -1.84 19.44 2.30
N TYR A 250 -3.03 19.18 1.76
CA TYR A 250 -3.20 18.30 0.60
C TYR A 250 -2.37 18.80 -0.59
N GLU A 251 -2.43 20.10 -0.89
CA GLU A 251 -1.72 20.67 -2.04
C GLU A 251 -0.19 20.53 -1.92
N ASP A 252 0.40 20.79 -0.75
CA ASP A 252 1.85 20.63 -0.57
C ASP A 252 2.25 19.16 -0.61
N LEU A 253 1.46 18.25 -0.03
CA LEU A 253 1.72 16.81 -0.09
C LEU A 253 1.66 16.31 -1.54
N ALA A 254 0.63 16.71 -2.30
CA ALA A 254 0.50 16.40 -3.72
C ALA A 254 1.69 16.95 -4.53
N ARG A 255 2.06 18.22 -4.31
CA ARG A 255 3.21 18.88 -4.96
C ARG A 255 4.54 18.19 -4.64
N ARG A 256 4.76 17.81 -3.37
CA ARG A 256 5.98 17.09 -2.95
C ARG A 256 6.04 15.69 -3.53
N ALA A 257 4.93 14.96 -3.48
CA ALA A 257 4.84 13.63 -4.09
C ALA A 257 5.15 13.73 -5.59
N ALA A 258 4.59 14.72 -6.29
CA ALA A 258 4.86 14.97 -7.71
C ALA A 258 6.35 15.26 -7.97
N LYS A 259 6.99 16.10 -7.14
CA LYS A 259 8.44 16.39 -7.23
C LYS A 259 9.30 15.12 -7.18
N TYR A 260 8.86 14.11 -6.42
CA TYR A 260 9.56 12.83 -6.31
C TYR A 260 8.96 11.73 -7.20
N GLN A 261 8.08 12.09 -8.14
CA GLN A 261 7.40 11.18 -9.06
C GLN A 261 6.70 10.02 -8.32
N LEU A 262 5.95 10.39 -7.28
CA LEU A 262 5.11 9.51 -6.48
C LEU A 262 3.65 9.88 -6.69
N MET A 263 2.83 8.85 -6.92
CA MET A 263 1.38 8.95 -6.84
C MET A 263 0.93 9.06 -5.38
N ILE A 264 -0.24 9.63 -5.14
CA ILE A 264 -0.80 9.81 -3.80
C ILE A 264 -2.26 9.38 -3.76
N ASN A 265 -2.61 8.67 -2.69
CA ASN A 265 -3.97 8.29 -2.31
C ASN A 265 -4.25 8.86 -0.92
N PHE A 266 -5.27 9.71 -0.77
CA PHE A 266 -5.62 10.30 0.53
C PHE A 266 -6.78 9.56 1.20
N HIS A 267 -6.61 9.13 2.45
CA HIS A 267 -7.64 8.50 3.28
C HIS A 267 -7.96 9.36 4.51
N GLY A 268 -9.10 9.07 5.15
CA GLY A 268 -9.66 9.91 6.19
C GLY A 268 -9.77 11.34 5.69
N ALA A 269 -10.26 11.51 4.45
CA ALA A 269 -10.07 12.71 3.65
C ALA A 269 -11.37 13.42 3.28
N ASN A 270 -11.27 14.67 2.85
CA ASN A 270 -12.42 15.44 2.39
C ASN A 270 -12.84 14.97 0.98
N LYS A 271 -14.09 15.27 0.59
CA LYS A 271 -14.53 15.02 -0.80
C LYS A 271 -13.62 15.76 -1.80
N PRO A 272 -13.38 15.22 -3.01
CA PRO A 272 -12.62 15.91 -4.04
C PRO A 272 -13.40 17.11 -4.55
N THR A 273 -12.66 18.08 -5.07
CA THR A 273 -13.17 19.31 -5.71
C THR A 273 -12.54 19.57 -7.08
N GLY A 274 -11.76 18.61 -7.59
CA GLY A 274 -11.13 18.66 -8.92
C GLY A 274 -9.61 18.76 -8.89
N GLU A 275 -8.99 18.57 -7.73
CA GLU A 275 -7.55 18.67 -7.48
C GLU A 275 -6.74 17.77 -8.42
N ALA A 276 -7.27 16.61 -8.80
CA ALA A 276 -6.66 15.68 -9.75
C ALA A 276 -6.37 16.30 -11.13
N ARG A 277 -7.10 17.37 -11.53
CA ARG A 277 -6.80 18.13 -12.76
C ARG A 277 -5.49 18.91 -12.63
N THR A 278 -5.26 19.52 -11.46
CA THR A 278 -4.06 20.32 -11.17
C THR A 278 -2.88 19.43 -10.75
N TRP A 279 -3.17 18.38 -9.98
CA TRP A 279 -2.23 17.40 -9.45
C TRP A 279 -2.59 15.99 -9.92
N PRO A 280 -2.27 15.59 -11.17
CA PRO A 280 -2.63 14.27 -11.70
C PRO A 280 -1.98 13.09 -10.96
N ASN A 281 -0.98 13.35 -10.11
CA ASN A 281 -0.41 12.34 -9.24
C ASN A 281 -1.28 12.03 -8.02
N GLU A 282 -2.27 12.87 -7.70
CA GLU A 282 -3.38 12.48 -6.82
C GLU A 282 -4.32 11.58 -7.60
N ILE A 283 -4.06 10.28 -7.47
CA ILE A 283 -4.73 9.26 -8.28
C ILE A 283 -6.09 8.91 -7.70
N THR A 284 -6.22 8.87 -6.39
CA THR A 284 -7.50 8.61 -5.74
C THR A 284 -7.55 9.18 -4.33
N ARG A 285 -8.71 9.13 -3.70
CA ARG A 285 -8.89 9.39 -2.27
C ARG A 285 -10.12 8.65 -1.76
N GLU A 286 -10.19 8.37 -0.48
CA GLU A 286 -11.40 7.83 0.16
C GLU A 286 -12.48 8.91 0.17
N GLY A 287 -12.56 9.73 1.23
CA GLY A 287 -13.60 10.75 1.41
C GLY A 287 -15.01 10.25 1.14
N ILE A 288 -15.23 8.97 1.43
CA ILE A 288 -16.42 8.20 1.14
C ILE A 288 -16.53 7.13 2.22
N ARG A 289 -17.75 6.75 2.59
CA ARG A 289 -17.94 5.58 3.45
C ARG A 289 -17.72 4.33 2.59
N GLU A 290 -16.50 3.78 2.61
CA GLU A 290 -16.07 2.66 1.76
C GLU A 290 -16.32 1.29 2.39
N GLN A 291 -15.84 0.24 1.70
CA GLN A 291 -16.05 -1.16 2.04
C GLN A 291 -15.39 -1.60 3.36
N GLU A 292 -14.53 -0.81 3.99
CA GLU A 292 -13.99 -1.16 5.31
C GLU A 292 -15.11 -1.42 6.35
N TYR A 293 -16.26 -0.77 6.21
CA TYR A 293 -17.41 -0.95 7.10
C TYR A 293 -18.04 -2.34 7.02
N VAL A 294 -17.75 -3.10 5.96
CA VAL A 294 -18.21 -4.49 5.77
C VAL A 294 -17.49 -5.45 6.72
N LEU A 295 -16.30 -5.08 7.21
CA LEU A 295 -15.59 -5.86 8.23
C LEU A 295 -16.38 -5.96 9.53
N TRP A 296 -17.15 -4.92 9.87
CA TRP A 296 -17.89 -4.79 11.13
C TRP A 296 -19.41 -4.83 10.95
N GLY A 297 -19.91 -4.81 9.72
CA GLY A 297 -21.34 -4.71 9.43
C GLY A 297 -21.68 -4.88 7.95
N SER A 298 -22.59 -4.05 7.45
CA SER A 298 -22.95 -3.95 6.05
C SER A 298 -23.15 -2.49 5.64
N LEU A 299 -23.07 -2.22 4.33
CA LEU A 299 -23.46 -0.95 3.76
C LEU A 299 -24.90 -1.06 3.23
N PRO A 300 -25.76 -0.04 3.44
CA PRO A 300 -27.09 -0.03 2.84
C PRO A 300 -27.00 -0.12 1.32
N LEU A 301 -27.88 -0.88 0.66
CA LEU A 301 -27.88 -0.96 -0.80
C LEU A 301 -28.06 0.42 -1.45
N THR A 302 -28.90 1.26 -0.86
CA THR A 302 -29.11 2.65 -1.27
C THR A 302 -27.84 3.50 -1.25
N HIS A 303 -26.88 3.17 -0.38
CA HIS A 303 -25.57 3.82 -0.36
C HIS A 303 -24.81 3.58 -1.66
N TYR A 304 -24.70 2.32 -2.09
CA TYR A 304 -24.08 1.98 -3.38
C TYR A 304 -24.79 2.67 -4.55
N GLY A 305 -26.12 2.75 -4.52
CA GLY A 305 -26.91 3.36 -5.58
C GLY A 305 -26.86 4.89 -5.61
N ALA A 306 -26.54 5.55 -4.50
CA ALA A 306 -26.49 7.00 -4.41
C ALA A 306 -25.11 7.57 -4.73
N LEU A 307 -24.03 6.86 -4.37
CA LEU A 307 -22.66 7.33 -4.51
C LEU A 307 -22.25 7.75 -5.93
N PRO A 308 -22.62 7.02 -7.02
CA PRO A 308 -22.27 7.39 -8.40
C PRO A 308 -22.80 8.76 -8.82
N PHE A 309 -23.94 9.16 -8.26
CA PHE A 309 -24.65 10.39 -8.62
C PHE A 309 -24.40 11.54 -7.65
N THR A 310 -23.73 11.27 -6.52
CA THR A 310 -23.47 12.25 -5.46
C THR A 310 -21.97 12.41 -5.24
N ARG A 311 -21.38 11.65 -4.32
CA ARG A 311 -19.96 11.75 -3.96
C ARG A 311 -19.03 11.51 -5.15
N MET A 312 -19.32 10.55 -6.03
CA MET A 312 -18.47 10.26 -7.19
C MET A 312 -18.68 11.20 -8.37
N ALA A 313 -19.77 11.98 -8.37
CA ALA A 313 -19.92 13.10 -9.31
C ALA A 313 -18.89 14.20 -9.04
N ALA A 314 -18.41 14.33 -7.79
CA ALA A 314 -17.36 15.28 -7.43
C ALA A 314 -15.94 14.84 -7.84
N GLY A 315 -15.73 13.55 -8.10
CA GLY A 315 -14.44 13.00 -8.47
C GLY A 315 -14.26 11.55 -8.05
N HIS A 316 -13.06 11.01 -8.32
CA HIS A 316 -12.72 9.62 -8.00
C HIS A 316 -12.92 9.29 -6.51
N ALA A 317 -13.05 8.00 -6.23
CA ALA A 317 -13.07 7.50 -4.87
C ALA A 317 -12.44 6.11 -4.79
N ASP A 318 -11.51 5.94 -3.85
CA ASP A 318 -11.08 4.63 -3.39
C ASP A 318 -12.24 4.06 -2.59
N PHE A 319 -12.93 3.08 -3.16
CA PHE A 319 -14.08 2.43 -2.52
C PHE A 319 -13.78 0.96 -2.17
N LEU A 320 -12.71 0.40 -2.74
CA LEU A 320 -12.31 -1.00 -2.60
C LEU A 320 -13.39 -2.02 -3.03
N PRO A 321 -14.00 -1.90 -4.24
CA PRO A 321 -15.02 -2.84 -4.69
C PRO A 321 -14.44 -4.22 -5.07
N GLY A 322 -15.32 -5.21 -5.22
CA GLY A 322 -14.96 -6.49 -5.83
C GLY A 322 -14.68 -7.61 -4.84
N TYR A 323 -15.42 -7.69 -3.74
CA TYR A 323 -15.43 -8.90 -2.91
C TYR A 323 -16.00 -10.10 -3.69
N VAL A 324 -15.40 -11.28 -3.49
CA VAL A 324 -15.87 -12.58 -3.98
C VAL A 324 -16.11 -13.57 -2.85
N GLN A 325 -15.54 -13.33 -1.67
CA GLN A 325 -15.73 -14.21 -0.52
C GLN A 325 -17.12 -14.00 0.13
N PRO A 326 -17.91 -15.08 0.32
CA PRO A 326 -19.28 -14.99 0.85
C PRO A 326 -19.42 -14.14 2.12
N ARG A 327 -18.45 -14.22 3.04
CA ARG A 327 -18.46 -13.50 4.32
C ARG A 327 -18.50 -11.97 4.17
N PHE A 328 -18.00 -11.43 3.06
CA PHE A 328 -17.93 -9.99 2.80
C PHE A 328 -18.99 -9.50 1.80
N LEU A 329 -19.74 -10.42 1.18
CA LEU A 329 -20.82 -10.02 0.27
C LEU A 329 -22.01 -9.40 1.01
N LYS A 330 -22.28 -9.82 2.25
CA LYS A 330 -23.36 -9.33 3.11
C LYS A 330 -24.72 -9.36 2.37
N ASN A 331 -25.26 -8.18 2.06
CA ASN A 331 -26.52 -7.95 1.37
C ASN A 331 -26.37 -7.78 -0.17
N THR A 332 -25.20 -8.10 -0.72
CA THR A 332 -24.90 -8.00 -2.16
C THR A 332 -24.52 -9.37 -2.74
N THR A 333 -24.48 -9.47 -4.06
CA THR A 333 -23.90 -10.63 -4.76
C THR A 333 -22.47 -10.36 -5.24
N THR A 334 -21.73 -11.41 -5.62
CA THR A 334 -20.42 -11.28 -6.24
C THR A 334 -20.48 -10.46 -7.53
N ILE A 335 -21.52 -10.61 -8.36
CA ILE A 335 -21.63 -9.80 -9.59
C ILE A 335 -22.00 -8.35 -9.28
N PHE A 336 -22.79 -8.07 -8.25
CA PHE A 336 -22.97 -6.69 -7.76
C PHE A 336 -21.62 -6.07 -7.38
N GLN A 337 -20.78 -6.81 -6.66
CA GLN A 337 -19.45 -6.36 -6.26
C GLN A 337 -18.51 -6.12 -7.46
N MET A 338 -18.55 -7.00 -8.47
CA MET A 338 -17.79 -6.79 -9.71
C MET A 338 -18.34 -5.64 -10.55
N ALA A 339 -19.66 -5.45 -10.59
CA ALA A 339 -20.28 -4.31 -11.26
C ALA A 339 -19.89 -2.99 -10.59
N CYS A 340 -19.71 -2.99 -9.25
CA CYS A 340 -19.17 -1.83 -8.52
C CYS A 340 -17.76 -1.43 -9.00
N VAL A 341 -16.92 -2.37 -9.45
CA VAL A 341 -15.60 -2.06 -10.04
C VAL A 341 -15.72 -1.17 -11.28
N LEU A 342 -16.79 -1.37 -12.06
CA LEU A 342 -17.08 -0.58 -13.26
C LEU A 342 -17.83 0.71 -12.91
N VAL A 343 -18.72 0.68 -11.91
CA VAL A 343 -19.53 1.83 -11.52
C VAL A 343 -18.70 2.88 -10.75
N PHE A 344 -17.82 2.44 -9.86
CA PHE A 344 -17.07 3.32 -8.98
C PHE A 344 -15.74 3.76 -9.60
N SER A 345 -15.70 5.03 -10.04
CA SER A 345 -14.54 5.61 -10.71
C SER A 345 -13.33 5.72 -9.78
N SER A 346 -12.27 4.97 -10.07
CA SER A 346 -10.94 5.21 -9.54
C SER A 346 -9.88 4.75 -10.56
N PRO A 347 -8.85 5.57 -10.88
CA PRO A 347 -7.73 5.14 -11.71
C PRO A 347 -6.76 4.21 -10.97
N PHE A 348 -7.03 3.94 -9.69
CA PHE A 348 -6.35 2.94 -8.87
C PHE A 348 -7.38 2.00 -8.24
N LEU A 349 -7.27 0.72 -8.56
CA LEU A 349 -8.14 -0.32 -8.01
C LEU A 349 -7.32 -1.19 -7.06
N CYS A 350 -7.80 -1.30 -5.82
CA CYS A 350 -7.30 -2.26 -4.85
C CYS A 350 -8.38 -3.33 -4.64
N TRP A 351 -8.00 -4.59 -4.84
CA TRP A 351 -8.89 -5.73 -4.64
C TRP A 351 -8.96 -6.07 -3.14
N PRO A 352 -10.14 -6.09 -2.52
CA PRO A 352 -10.26 -6.13 -1.06
C PRO A 352 -10.12 -7.54 -0.46
N ASP A 353 -10.22 -8.62 -1.25
CA ASP A 353 -10.04 -9.99 -0.77
C ASP A 353 -8.57 -10.45 -0.77
N ASN A 354 -8.31 -11.55 -0.05
CA ASN A 354 -7.06 -12.29 -0.21
C ASN A 354 -6.91 -12.74 -1.69
N PRO A 355 -5.72 -12.59 -2.30
CA PRO A 355 -5.45 -13.02 -3.67
C PRO A 355 -5.95 -14.43 -4.04
N GLU A 356 -5.89 -15.41 -3.12
CA GLU A 356 -6.35 -16.79 -3.36
C GLU A 356 -7.83 -16.86 -3.73
N ALA A 357 -8.66 -15.97 -3.17
CA ALA A 357 -10.09 -15.94 -3.47
C ALA A 357 -10.34 -15.60 -4.94
N TYR A 358 -9.54 -14.72 -5.53
CA TYR A 358 -9.63 -14.37 -6.94
C TYR A 358 -9.03 -15.44 -7.85
N LEU A 359 -7.91 -16.05 -7.45
CA LEU A 359 -7.26 -17.12 -8.21
C LEU A 359 -8.18 -18.34 -8.39
N ASN A 360 -9.03 -18.62 -7.40
CA ASN A 360 -9.99 -19.71 -7.43
C ASN A 360 -11.37 -19.29 -7.96
N SER A 361 -11.54 -18.02 -8.38
CA SER A 361 -12.82 -17.50 -8.85
C SER A 361 -12.97 -17.69 -10.38
N PRO A 362 -14.18 -18.03 -10.87
CA PRO A 362 -14.50 -17.96 -12.29
C PRO A 362 -14.30 -16.55 -12.90
N LEU A 363 -14.22 -15.52 -12.06
CA LEU A 363 -14.05 -14.12 -12.45
C LEU A 363 -12.58 -13.70 -12.58
N LEU A 364 -11.62 -14.62 -12.43
CA LEU A 364 -10.19 -14.32 -12.52
C LEU A 364 -9.82 -13.56 -13.81
N GLN A 365 -10.43 -13.93 -14.95
CA GLN A 365 -10.17 -13.26 -16.21
C GLN A 365 -10.67 -11.81 -16.20
N PHE A 366 -11.83 -11.55 -15.60
CA PHE A 366 -12.34 -10.18 -15.42
C PHE A 366 -11.39 -9.37 -14.53
N VAL A 367 -11.00 -9.91 -13.39
CA VAL A 367 -10.05 -9.29 -12.44
C VAL A 367 -8.72 -8.91 -13.12
N ARG A 368 -8.21 -9.76 -14.02
CA ARG A 368 -6.95 -9.53 -14.75
C ARG A 368 -7.04 -8.46 -15.84
N THR A 369 -8.23 -8.25 -16.41
CA THR A 369 -8.37 -7.51 -17.66
C THR A 369 -9.22 -6.25 -17.56
N VAL A 370 -9.98 -6.07 -16.49
CA VAL A 370 -10.80 -4.88 -16.28
C VAL A 370 -9.92 -3.62 -16.27
N PRO A 371 -10.23 -2.59 -17.09
CA PRO A 371 -9.47 -1.36 -17.10
C PRO A 371 -9.89 -0.47 -15.92
N VAL A 372 -8.96 0.39 -15.49
CA VAL A 372 -9.19 1.40 -14.43
C VAL A 372 -9.34 2.82 -14.98
N THR A 373 -9.13 3.00 -16.29
CA THR A 373 -9.34 4.28 -16.97
C THR A 373 -10.26 4.09 -18.16
N TRP A 374 -11.01 5.14 -18.47
CA TRP A 374 -12.11 5.10 -19.41
C TRP A 374 -12.02 6.29 -20.35
N ASP A 375 -12.29 6.05 -21.63
CA ASP A 375 -12.29 7.10 -22.64
C ASP A 375 -13.67 7.77 -22.72
N GLU A 376 -14.72 7.07 -22.25
CA GLU A 376 -16.10 7.55 -22.24
C GLU A 376 -16.89 6.89 -21.11
N THR A 377 -17.84 7.61 -20.54
CA THR A 377 -18.79 7.11 -19.53
C THR A 377 -20.17 7.65 -19.83
N ARG A 378 -21.20 6.80 -19.79
CA ARG A 378 -22.60 7.15 -20.00
C ARG A 378 -23.46 6.54 -18.91
N ILE A 379 -24.35 7.35 -18.33
CA ILE A 379 -25.46 6.85 -17.52
C ILE A 379 -26.61 6.52 -18.46
N LEU A 380 -27.10 5.28 -18.42
CA LEU A 380 -28.17 4.84 -19.31
C LEU A 380 -29.56 5.06 -18.66
N PRO A 381 -30.62 5.20 -19.48
CA PRO A 381 -32.00 5.29 -19.00
C PRO A 381 -32.38 4.14 -18.06
N GLY A 382 -33.24 4.43 -17.08
CA GLY A 382 -33.61 3.48 -16.03
C GLY A 382 -32.76 3.57 -14.76
N SER A 383 -31.69 4.38 -14.77
CA SER A 383 -30.94 4.72 -13.56
C SER A 383 -31.76 5.63 -12.62
N ALA A 384 -31.71 5.36 -11.32
CA ALA A 384 -32.37 6.14 -10.28
C ALA A 384 -31.50 6.17 -9.01
N ILE A 385 -31.29 7.37 -8.45
CA ILE A 385 -30.40 7.59 -7.30
C ILE A 385 -30.85 6.74 -6.11
N GLY A 386 -29.91 5.95 -5.57
CA GLY A 386 -30.16 5.07 -4.42
C GLY A 386 -30.90 3.77 -4.75
N ASP A 387 -31.25 3.54 -6.02
CA ASP A 387 -32.12 2.45 -6.42
C ASP A 387 -31.50 1.59 -7.52
N THR A 388 -31.18 2.19 -8.66
CA THR A 388 -30.65 1.46 -9.81
C THR A 388 -29.55 2.27 -10.46
N VAL A 389 -28.42 1.64 -10.72
CA VAL A 389 -27.34 2.26 -11.49
C VAL A 389 -27.17 1.47 -12.77
N ILE A 390 -27.31 2.12 -13.93
CA ILE A 390 -27.00 1.54 -15.24
C ILE A 390 -25.94 2.43 -15.88
N MET A 391 -24.71 1.93 -15.95
CA MET A 391 -23.56 2.69 -16.42
C MET A 391 -22.83 1.94 -17.53
N ALA A 392 -22.60 2.62 -18.65
CA ALA A 392 -21.75 2.14 -19.73
C ALA A 392 -20.43 2.91 -19.75
N ARG A 393 -19.30 2.19 -19.83
CA ARG A 393 -17.98 2.79 -19.98
C ARG A 393 -17.24 2.21 -21.17
N ARG A 394 -16.55 3.06 -21.92
CA ARG A 394 -15.76 2.65 -23.08
C ARG A 394 -14.28 2.75 -22.79
N LYS A 395 -13.55 1.72 -23.18
CA LYS A 395 -12.09 1.78 -23.30
C LYS A 395 -11.69 1.31 -24.69
N LYS A 396 -11.06 2.17 -25.48
CA LYS A 396 -10.78 1.96 -26.90
C LYS A 396 -12.07 1.58 -27.63
N ALA A 397 -12.12 0.37 -28.20
CA ALA A 397 -13.25 -0.15 -28.96
C ALA A 397 -14.15 -1.10 -28.14
N GLU A 398 -13.94 -1.21 -26.83
CA GLU A 398 -14.66 -2.12 -25.94
C GLU A 398 -15.58 -1.34 -25.02
N TRP A 399 -16.81 -1.84 -24.84
CA TRP A 399 -17.80 -1.28 -23.93
C TRP A 399 -18.04 -2.22 -22.75
N TYR A 400 -18.19 -1.65 -21.57
CA TYR A 400 -18.55 -2.33 -20.34
C TYR A 400 -19.82 -1.70 -19.81
N VAL A 401 -20.90 -2.45 -19.76
CA VAL A 401 -22.18 -2.03 -19.18
C VAL A 401 -22.33 -2.72 -17.85
N ALA A 402 -22.53 -1.96 -16.78
CA ALA A 402 -22.72 -2.46 -15.43
C ALA A 402 -24.08 -2.03 -14.90
N VAL A 403 -24.76 -2.95 -14.22
CA VAL A 403 -26.04 -2.70 -13.56
C VAL A 403 -25.94 -3.08 -12.09
N LEU A 404 -26.43 -2.20 -11.22
CA LEU A 404 -26.59 -2.46 -9.79
C LEU A 404 -28.08 -2.41 -9.44
N ASN A 405 -28.61 -3.50 -8.86
CA ASN A 405 -29.90 -3.48 -8.19
C ASN A 405 -29.68 -3.12 -6.72
N CYS A 406 -29.90 -1.85 -6.37
CA CYS A 406 -29.69 -1.34 -5.01
C CYS A 406 -30.95 -1.49 -4.13
N ARG A 407 -31.78 -2.50 -4.43
CA ARG A 407 -33.01 -2.84 -3.70
C ARG A 407 -32.94 -4.23 -3.07
N SER A 408 -33.78 -4.44 -2.06
CA SER A 408 -34.02 -5.74 -1.40
C SER A 408 -34.91 -6.69 -2.20
N GLU A 409 -35.49 -6.23 -3.30
CA GLU A 409 -36.36 -7.03 -4.16
C GLU A 409 -35.65 -7.43 -5.47
N ALA A 410 -35.95 -8.63 -5.96
CA ALA A 410 -35.56 -9.05 -7.30
C ALA A 410 -36.30 -8.21 -8.36
N ARG A 411 -35.70 -8.03 -9.53
CA ARG A 411 -36.34 -7.29 -10.63
C ARG A 411 -35.87 -7.73 -12.00
N THR A 412 -36.72 -7.53 -12.99
CA THR A 412 -36.35 -7.62 -14.40
C THR A 412 -36.23 -6.21 -14.96
N LEU A 413 -35.20 -5.97 -15.77
CA LEU A 413 -34.95 -4.70 -16.46
C LEU A 413 -34.76 -4.94 -17.95
N GLU A 414 -35.29 -4.03 -18.77
CA GLU A 414 -34.96 -3.92 -20.19
C GLU A 414 -33.87 -2.86 -20.36
N LEU A 415 -32.66 -3.28 -20.72
CA LEU A 415 -31.55 -2.39 -20.99
C LEU A 415 -31.58 -1.92 -22.44
N ASP A 416 -31.70 -0.62 -22.65
CA ASP A 416 -31.51 -0.02 -23.98
C ASP A 416 -30.02 0.25 -24.24
N LEU A 417 -29.44 -0.56 -25.13
CA LEU A 417 -28.03 -0.50 -25.55
C LEU A 417 -27.86 0.15 -26.93
N SER A 418 -28.94 0.64 -27.56
CA SER A 418 -28.93 1.17 -28.92
C SER A 418 -27.90 2.30 -29.11
N ALA A 419 -27.74 3.15 -28.10
CA ALA A 419 -26.79 4.25 -28.13
C ALA A 419 -25.31 3.83 -28.17
N LEU A 420 -24.97 2.58 -27.83
CA LEU A 420 -23.59 2.11 -27.70
C LEU A 420 -22.97 1.65 -29.03
N ASN A 421 -23.78 1.54 -30.10
CA ASN A 421 -23.37 1.08 -31.44
C ASN A 421 -22.54 -0.22 -31.39
N LEU A 422 -23.18 -1.33 -31.01
CA LEU A 422 -22.53 -2.62 -30.78
C LEU A 422 -22.42 -3.48 -32.04
N ALA A 423 -22.55 -2.89 -33.24
CA ALA A 423 -22.45 -3.61 -34.49
C ALA A 423 -21.09 -4.33 -34.63
N GLY A 424 -21.12 -5.62 -35.00
CA GLY A 424 -19.91 -6.43 -35.15
C GLY A 424 -19.20 -6.75 -33.82
N LYS A 425 -19.85 -6.56 -32.67
CA LYS A 425 -19.36 -6.95 -31.35
C LYS A 425 -20.03 -8.24 -30.88
N GLU A 426 -19.36 -8.92 -29.97
CA GLU A 426 -19.91 -10.00 -29.14
C GLU A 426 -19.90 -9.56 -27.69
N LEU A 427 -20.88 -10.05 -26.93
CA LEU A 427 -21.02 -9.81 -25.52
C LEU A 427 -20.50 -11.00 -24.72
N THR A 428 -19.75 -10.70 -23.66
CA THR A 428 -19.63 -11.58 -22.50
C THR A 428 -20.52 -11.03 -21.40
N LEU A 429 -21.45 -11.86 -20.93
CA LEU A 429 -22.47 -11.51 -19.96
C LEU A 429 -22.15 -12.19 -18.63
N TYR A 430 -22.06 -11.40 -17.56
CA TYR A 430 -21.85 -11.85 -16.20
C TYR A 430 -23.13 -11.61 -15.41
N ARG A 431 -23.70 -12.69 -14.86
CA ARG A 431 -24.98 -12.71 -14.16
C ARG A 431 -24.83 -13.32 -12.78
N ASP A 432 -25.68 -12.88 -11.86
CA ASP A 432 -25.85 -13.53 -10.57
C ASP A 432 -26.14 -15.04 -10.76
N GLY A 433 -25.52 -15.88 -9.94
CA GLY A 433 -25.83 -17.31 -9.90
C GLY A 433 -26.90 -17.65 -8.85
N PRO A 434 -27.16 -18.94 -8.62
CA PRO A 434 -28.17 -19.40 -7.64
C PRO A 434 -27.89 -18.97 -6.20
N THR A 435 -26.62 -18.74 -5.84
CA THR A 435 -26.20 -18.19 -4.54
C THR A 435 -25.53 -16.83 -4.75
N SER A 436 -25.53 -15.99 -3.71
CA SER A 436 -24.91 -14.66 -3.76
C SER A 436 -23.42 -14.71 -4.14
N ALA A 437 -22.71 -15.78 -3.80
CA ALA A 437 -21.29 -15.94 -4.10
C ALA A 437 -21.01 -16.57 -5.48
N SER A 438 -22.02 -17.12 -6.14
CA SER A 438 -21.91 -17.77 -7.44
C SER A 438 -22.21 -16.81 -8.59
N CYS A 439 -21.69 -17.13 -9.78
CA CYS A 439 -21.97 -16.36 -10.99
C CYS A 439 -22.19 -17.28 -12.19
N GLN A 440 -22.86 -16.75 -13.20
CA GLN A 440 -23.01 -17.34 -14.52
C GLN A 440 -22.32 -16.43 -15.54
N ILE A 441 -21.45 -17.01 -16.37
CA ILE A 441 -20.70 -16.28 -17.40
C ILE A 441 -21.02 -16.90 -18.75
N GLU A 442 -21.51 -16.09 -19.67
CA GLU A 442 -21.88 -16.50 -21.03
C GLU A 442 -21.11 -15.63 -22.04
N SER A 443 -20.40 -16.23 -22.99
CA SER A 443 -19.60 -15.50 -23.99
C SER A 443 -20.07 -15.78 -25.40
N GLY A 444 -19.78 -14.85 -26.33
CA GLY A 444 -20.17 -14.99 -27.74
C GLY A 444 -21.65 -14.64 -27.99
N VAL A 445 -22.29 -13.96 -27.05
CA VAL A 445 -23.69 -13.55 -27.20
C VAL A 445 -23.75 -12.39 -28.19
N LYS A 446 -24.59 -12.52 -29.22
CA LYS A 446 -24.80 -11.43 -30.17
C LYS A 446 -25.63 -10.31 -29.51
N PRO A 447 -25.26 -9.03 -29.69
CA PRO A 447 -26.10 -7.92 -29.25
C PRO A 447 -27.51 -8.03 -29.88
N PRO A 448 -28.58 -7.74 -29.12
CA PRO A 448 -29.94 -7.75 -29.65
C PRO A 448 -30.08 -6.81 -30.86
N SER A 449 -30.83 -7.23 -31.88
CA SER A 449 -30.99 -6.45 -33.12
C SER A 449 -31.78 -5.15 -32.92
N ASP A 450 -32.70 -5.13 -31.96
CA ASP A 450 -33.43 -3.93 -31.53
C ASP A 450 -32.68 -3.11 -30.46
N GLY A 451 -31.48 -3.57 -30.06
CA GLY A 451 -30.65 -2.96 -29.04
C GLY A 451 -31.16 -3.15 -27.61
N ARG A 452 -32.22 -3.92 -27.37
CA ARG A 452 -32.82 -4.10 -26.04
C ARG A 452 -32.48 -5.45 -25.45
N LEU A 453 -31.93 -5.45 -24.24
CA LEU A 453 -31.53 -6.66 -23.53
C LEU A 453 -32.29 -6.81 -22.22
N SER A 454 -33.13 -7.85 -22.14
CA SER A 454 -33.79 -8.24 -20.90
C SER A 454 -32.82 -8.90 -19.93
N ILE A 455 -32.80 -8.42 -18.69
CA ILE A 455 -31.96 -8.98 -17.62
C ILE A 455 -32.77 -9.19 -16.33
N ALA A 456 -32.50 -10.28 -15.64
CA ALA A 456 -33.02 -10.54 -14.30
C ALA A 456 -31.93 -10.26 -13.26
N LEU A 457 -32.29 -9.54 -12.19
CA LEU A 457 -31.39 -9.12 -11.12
C LEU A 457 -31.92 -9.62 -9.77
N GLN A 458 -31.03 -10.21 -8.98
CA GLN A 458 -31.33 -10.61 -7.61
C GLN A 458 -31.43 -9.39 -6.67
N PRO A 459 -32.02 -9.52 -5.46
CA PRO A 459 -31.85 -8.54 -4.39
C PRO A 459 -30.37 -8.23 -4.15
N GLY A 460 -29.98 -6.94 -4.15
CA GLY A 460 -28.57 -6.57 -4.05
C GLY A 460 -27.69 -7.19 -5.15
N GLY A 461 -28.29 -7.52 -6.29
CA GLY A 461 -27.69 -8.25 -7.41
C GLY A 461 -27.17 -7.34 -8.51
N GLY A 462 -26.34 -7.90 -9.39
CA GLY A 462 -25.67 -7.14 -10.44
C GLY A 462 -25.69 -7.82 -11.78
N PHE A 463 -25.35 -7.04 -12.80
CA PHE A 463 -25.14 -7.53 -14.15
C PHE A 463 -24.00 -6.79 -14.82
N ILE A 464 -23.21 -7.50 -15.63
CA ILE A 464 -22.19 -6.89 -16.48
C ILE A 464 -22.32 -7.44 -17.89
N ALA A 465 -22.32 -6.56 -18.89
CA ALA A 465 -22.09 -6.91 -20.28
C ALA A 465 -20.79 -6.28 -20.77
N HIS A 466 -19.83 -7.11 -21.19
CA HIS A 466 -18.59 -6.66 -21.82
C HIS A 466 -18.70 -6.91 -23.33
N ALA A 467 -18.82 -5.84 -24.11
CA ALA A 467 -18.90 -5.87 -25.56
C ALA A 467 -17.53 -5.62 -26.18
N ARG A 468 -17.06 -6.58 -26.98
CA ARG A 468 -15.78 -6.48 -27.70
C ARG A 468 -15.88 -7.11 -29.08
N SER A 469 -14.90 -6.83 -29.94
CA SER A 469 -14.85 -7.50 -31.24
C SER A 469 -14.60 -9.00 -31.02
N PRO A 470 -15.19 -9.89 -31.85
CA PRO A 470 -14.91 -11.32 -31.81
C PRO A 470 -13.41 -11.56 -31.86
N GLN A 471 -12.89 -12.34 -30.90
CA GLN A 471 -11.49 -12.74 -30.91
C GLN A 471 -11.42 -14.11 -31.60
N THR A 472 -10.99 -14.13 -32.86
CA THR A 472 -10.55 -15.36 -33.49
C THR A 472 -9.15 -15.67 -32.96
N PHE A 473 -9.00 -16.78 -32.24
CA PHE A 473 -7.68 -17.33 -31.92
C PHE A 473 -7.29 -18.32 -33.02
N PRO A 474 -6.37 -17.98 -33.94
CA PRO A 474 -5.94 -18.93 -34.95
C PRO A 474 -5.16 -20.05 -34.24
N GLY A 475 -5.62 -21.30 -34.38
CA GLY A 475 -4.86 -22.48 -33.93
C GLY A 475 -5.36 -23.20 -32.66
N TRP A 476 -6.52 -22.85 -32.11
CA TRP A 476 -7.23 -23.73 -31.16
C TRP A 476 -8.32 -24.49 -31.92
N LYS A 477 -7.99 -25.71 -32.36
CA LYS A 477 -8.94 -26.75 -32.77
C LYS A 477 -8.96 -27.84 -31.72
#